data_AF-A0A7N9D7K1-F1
#
_entry.id   AF-A0A7N9D7K1-F1
#
_cell.length_a   1.000
_cell.length_b   1.000
_cell.length_c   1.000
_cell.angle_alpha   90.00
_cell.angle_beta   90.00
_cell.angle_gamma   90.00
#
_symmetry.space_group_name_H-M   'P 1'
#
loop_
_entity.id
_entity.type
_entity.pdbx_description
1 polymer ?
#
loop_
_entity_poly.entity_id
_entity_poly.type
_entity_poly.pdbx_seq_one_letter_code
_entity_poly.pdbx_strand_id
1 'polypeptide(L)'
;MRRKRLSLTITTMTSQTLARMVADPDNPLVLDILTGSSTSYSFFPDKPITQYPHAVGKNTLLIAGLQARNNARVIFSGSLDFFSDSFFNSAVQKAAPGSQRYSQTGNYELAVALSRWVFKEEGVLRVGPVSHHRVGETAPPNAYTVTDLVEYSIVIQQLSNGKWVPFDGDDIQLEFVRIDPFVRTFLKKKGGKYSVQFKLPDVYGVFQFKVDYNRLGYTHLYSSTQVSIGDSPFSASMSPARALQWPGVATSVLQVSVRPLQHTQYERFIPSAYPYYTSAFSMMLGLFIFSIVFLHMKEKEKSD
;
A
#
# COMPACT_ATOMS: atom_id res chain seq x y z
N MET A 1 -2.16 -17.35 -9.76
CA MET A 1 -1.02 -16.67 -9.10
C MET A 1 -0.41 -17.64 -8.09
N ARG A 2 0.79 -18.15 -8.37
CA ARG A 2 1.42 -19.23 -7.58
C ARG A 2 1.64 -18.73 -6.15
N ARG A 3 0.96 -19.35 -5.17
CA ARG A 3 1.38 -19.29 -3.76
C ARG A 3 2.84 -19.74 -3.74
N LYS A 4 3.80 -18.81 -3.68
CA LYS A 4 5.13 -19.12 -3.16
C LYS A 4 4.92 -19.42 -1.68
N ARG A 5 4.39 -20.61 -1.37
CA ARG A 5 4.73 -21.28 -0.12
C ARG A 5 6.25 -21.22 -0.10
N LEU A 6 6.82 -20.58 0.92
CA LEU A 6 8.12 -20.99 1.43
C LEU A 6 7.95 -22.49 1.76
N SER A 7 8.12 -23.33 0.74
CA SER A 7 8.23 -24.77 0.87
C SER A 7 9.65 -25.00 1.36
N LEU A 8 9.93 -24.55 2.58
CA LEU A 8 10.87 -25.26 3.42
C LEU A 8 10.26 -26.66 3.51
N THR A 9 10.89 -27.61 2.82
CA THR A 9 10.65 -29.03 3.03
C THR A 9 10.98 -29.26 4.51
N ILE A 10 9.97 -29.15 5.38
CA ILE A 10 10.15 -29.32 6.82
C ILE A 10 10.42 -30.81 7.02
N THR A 11 11.72 -31.12 6.99
CA THR A 11 12.30 -32.35 7.50
C THR A 11 11.89 -32.44 8.95
N THR A 12 11.19 -33.53 9.25
CA THR A 12 10.51 -33.88 10.50
C THR A 12 11.02 -33.12 11.75
N MET A 13 10.12 -32.41 12.42
CA MET A 13 10.41 -31.66 13.66
C MET A 13 9.86 -32.40 14.87
N THR A 14 10.58 -32.33 15.99
CA THR A 14 10.17 -32.89 17.29
C THR A 14 9.84 -31.80 18.27
N SER A 15 8.71 -31.96 18.96
CA SER A 15 8.34 -31.12 20.10
C SER A 15 7.58 -31.98 21.10
N GLN A 16 7.96 -31.87 22.36
CA GLN A 16 7.12 -32.26 23.48
C GLN A 16 6.48 -30.98 24.02
N THR A 17 5.17 -30.86 23.86
CA THR A 17 4.42 -29.62 24.10
C THR A 17 3.49 -29.82 25.29
N LEU A 18 3.61 -28.98 26.31
CA LEU A 18 2.72 -28.98 27.48
C LEU A 18 1.48 -28.09 27.29
N ALA A 19 1.59 -27.02 26.48
CA ALA A 19 0.50 -26.08 26.21
C ALA A 19 0.28 -25.91 24.71
N ARG A 20 -0.96 -26.15 24.25
CA ARG A 20 -1.38 -25.93 22.87
C ARG A 20 -2.36 -24.78 22.80
N MET A 21 -2.23 -23.97 21.76
CA MET A 21 -2.96 -22.72 21.61
C MET A 21 -3.96 -22.83 20.45
N VAL A 22 -4.99 -21.99 20.51
CA VAL A 22 -5.94 -21.75 19.42
C VAL A 22 -5.93 -20.25 19.20
N ALA A 23 -5.82 -19.82 17.95
CA ALA A 23 -5.99 -18.41 17.58
C ALA A 23 -7.46 -18.13 17.30
N ASP A 24 -7.87 -16.89 17.58
CA ASP A 24 -9.14 -16.37 17.12
C ASP A 24 -9.11 -16.22 15.58
N PRO A 25 -10.01 -16.90 14.84
CA PRO A 25 -10.06 -16.83 13.37
C PRO A 25 -10.30 -15.41 12.84
N ASP A 26 -10.93 -14.55 13.63
CA ASP A 26 -11.29 -13.19 13.22
C ASP A 26 -10.15 -12.20 13.42
N ASN A 27 -9.04 -12.61 14.05
CA ASN A 27 -7.91 -11.73 14.30
C ASN A 27 -6.94 -11.69 13.09
N PRO A 28 -6.87 -10.57 12.33
CA PRO A 28 -6.04 -10.48 11.13
C PRO A 28 -4.54 -10.30 11.43
N LEU A 29 -4.15 -10.11 12.69
CA LEU A 29 -2.78 -9.84 13.10
C LEU A 29 -2.01 -11.11 13.51
N VAL A 30 -2.74 -12.21 13.71
CA VAL A 30 -2.17 -13.49 14.12
C VAL A 30 -1.69 -14.27 12.89
N LEU A 31 -0.56 -14.94 13.06
CA LEU A 31 0.13 -15.72 12.06
C LEU A 31 0.29 -17.15 12.57
N ASP A 32 -0.32 -18.09 11.85
CA ASP A 32 -0.18 -19.51 12.16
C ASP A 32 1.10 -20.05 11.52
N ILE A 33 2.15 -20.24 12.33
CA ILE A 33 3.47 -20.65 11.83
C ILE A 33 3.56 -22.17 11.76
N LEU A 34 3.23 -22.85 12.85
CA LEU A 34 3.25 -24.31 12.92
C LEU A 34 1.97 -24.84 13.55
N THR A 35 1.24 -25.64 12.79
CA THR A 35 -0.01 -26.28 13.21
C THR A 35 0.18 -27.78 13.43
N GLY A 36 -0.66 -28.36 14.29
CA GLY A 36 -0.69 -29.79 14.57
C GLY A 36 -1.16 -30.62 13.38
N SER A 37 -0.90 -31.92 13.42
CA SER A 37 -1.43 -32.86 12.42
C SER A 37 -2.96 -32.97 12.52
N SER A 38 -3.61 -33.46 11.46
CA SER A 38 -5.06 -33.67 11.44
C SER A 38 -5.57 -34.67 12.49
N THR A 39 -4.68 -35.49 13.04
CA THR A 39 -4.99 -36.48 14.10
C THR A 39 -4.62 -35.99 15.50
N SER A 40 -4.05 -34.79 15.62
CA SER A 40 -3.66 -34.25 16.92
C SER A 40 -4.87 -33.68 17.67
N TYR A 41 -4.93 -33.87 18.98
CA TYR A 41 -5.88 -33.21 19.87
C TYR A 41 -5.17 -32.87 21.18
N SER A 42 -5.69 -31.89 21.91
CA SER A 42 -5.13 -31.43 23.18
C SER A 42 -6.09 -31.75 24.32
N PHE A 43 -5.73 -32.72 25.16
CA PHE A 43 -6.48 -33.09 26.36
C PHE A 43 -5.53 -33.61 27.44
N PHE A 44 -6.02 -33.76 28.67
CA PHE A 44 -5.24 -34.36 29.76
C PHE A 44 -4.93 -35.83 29.44
N PRO A 45 -3.64 -36.25 29.45
CA PRO A 45 -3.24 -37.58 28.98
C PRO A 45 -3.78 -38.72 29.85
N ASP A 46 -3.90 -38.50 31.16
CA ASP A 46 -4.29 -39.54 32.13
C ASP A 46 -5.81 -39.59 32.39
N LYS A 47 -6.59 -38.70 31.77
CA LYS A 47 -8.05 -38.62 32.00
C LYS A 47 -8.83 -39.02 30.76
N PRO A 48 -9.97 -39.74 30.91
CA PRO A 48 -10.84 -40.02 29.80
C PRO A 48 -11.47 -38.73 29.26
N ILE A 49 -11.64 -38.66 27.94
CA ILE A 49 -12.26 -37.52 27.26
C ILE A 49 -13.76 -37.54 27.56
N THR A 50 -14.21 -36.58 28.36
CA THR A 50 -15.63 -36.39 28.71
C THR A 50 -16.24 -35.18 28.00
N GLN A 51 -15.41 -34.19 27.65
CA GLN A 51 -15.80 -32.94 27.00
C GLN A 51 -15.07 -32.79 25.67
N TYR A 52 -15.62 -31.98 24.78
CA TYR A 52 -14.96 -31.65 23.52
C TYR A 52 -13.61 -30.95 23.82
N PRO A 53 -12.48 -31.50 23.34
CA PRO A 53 -11.18 -30.91 23.63
C PRO A 53 -11.04 -29.50 23.03
N HIS A 54 -10.34 -28.61 23.72
CA HIS A 54 -10.23 -27.19 23.34
C HIS A 54 -9.53 -26.98 21.99
N ALA A 55 -8.54 -27.82 21.66
CA ALA A 55 -7.85 -27.80 20.38
C ALA A 55 -7.87 -29.20 19.75
N VAL A 56 -8.48 -29.32 18.57
CA VAL A 56 -8.62 -30.59 17.84
C VAL A 56 -8.21 -30.40 16.38
N GLY A 57 -7.50 -31.39 15.84
CA GLY A 57 -7.05 -31.45 14.46
C GLY A 57 -6.06 -30.33 14.12
N LYS A 58 -6.19 -29.81 12.90
CA LYS A 58 -5.29 -28.80 12.33
C LYS A 58 -5.42 -27.40 12.94
N ASN A 59 -6.48 -27.14 13.70
CA ASN A 59 -6.66 -25.85 14.38
C ASN A 59 -5.77 -25.74 15.63
N THR A 60 -5.11 -26.83 16.02
CA THR A 60 -4.11 -26.84 17.09
C THR A 60 -2.87 -26.07 16.64
N LEU A 61 -2.55 -24.96 17.31
CA LEU A 61 -1.33 -24.19 17.08
C LEU A 61 -0.23 -24.62 18.04
N LEU A 62 0.95 -24.91 17.49
CA LEU A 62 2.16 -25.26 18.22
C LEU A 62 3.09 -24.04 18.34
N ILE A 63 3.21 -23.28 17.25
CA ILE A 63 3.93 -22.00 17.21
C ILE A 63 3.02 -20.99 16.54
N ALA A 64 2.72 -19.90 17.25
CA ALA A 64 1.93 -18.78 16.77
C ALA A 64 2.78 -17.51 16.74
N GLY A 65 2.60 -16.69 15.72
CA GLY A 65 3.18 -15.35 15.65
C GLY A 65 2.11 -14.29 15.73
N LEU A 66 2.50 -13.11 16.20
CA LEU A 66 1.67 -11.91 16.16
C LEU A 66 2.52 -10.76 15.63
N GLN A 67 1.97 -10.08 14.62
CA GLN A 67 2.53 -8.82 14.14
C GLN A 67 1.56 -7.69 14.46
N ALA A 68 1.92 -6.85 15.43
CA ALA A 68 1.10 -5.73 15.84
C ALA A 68 1.11 -4.60 14.79
N ARG A 69 0.16 -3.66 14.88
CA ARG A 69 0.03 -2.53 13.94
C ARG A 69 1.24 -1.59 13.95
N ASN A 70 1.96 -1.50 15.07
CA ASN A 70 3.24 -0.79 15.18
C ASN A 70 4.43 -1.63 14.68
N ASN A 71 4.15 -2.74 13.97
CA ASN A 71 5.12 -3.72 13.52
C ASN A 71 5.89 -4.43 14.64
N ALA A 72 5.45 -4.43 15.90
CA ALA A 72 6.06 -5.29 16.92
C ALA A 72 5.82 -6.77 16.59
N ARG A 73 6.84 -7.61 16.78
CA ARG A 73 6.80 -9.05 16.49
C ARG A 73 6.84 -9.83 17.78
N VAL A 74 5.89 -10.73 17.95
CA VAL A 74 5.81 -11.63 19.11
C VAL A 74 5.66 -13.06 18.59
N ILE A 75 6.36 -14.00 19.20
CA ILE A 75 6.21 -15.43 18.95
C ILE A 75 5.79 -16.10 20.25
N PHE A 76 4.77 -16.94 20.17
CA PHE A 76 4.35 -17.84 21.22
C PHE A 76 4.72 -19.27 20.79
N SER A 77 5.58 -19.92 21.57
CA SER A 77 5.90 -21.34 21.43
C SER A 77 5.22 -22.12 22.54
N GLY A 78 4.50 -23.19 22.20
CA GLY A 78 3.86 -24.08 23.18
C GLY A 78 4.84 -25.01 23.92
N SER A 79 6.10 -25.07 23.48
CA SER A 79 7.11 -25.98 24.01
C SER A 79 8.41 -25.24 24.26
N LEU A 80 8.91 -25.33 25.49
CA LEU A 80 10.25 -24.86 25.85
C LEU A 80 11.32 -25.79 25.28
N ASP A 81 11.08 -27.10 25.37
CA ASP A 81 12.00 -28.15 24.92
C ASP A 81 12.27 -28.09 23.42
N PHE A 82 11.37 -27.48 22.63
CA PHE A 82 11.59 -27.18 21.22
C PHE A 82 12.90 -26.42 20.96
N PHE A 83 13.33 -25.58 21.92
CA PHE A 83 14.58 -24.82 21.85
C PHE A 83 15.75 -25.49 22.59
N SER A 84 15.61 -26.75 23.01
CA SER A 84 16.66 -27.48 23.73
C SER A 84 17.67 -28.14 22.79
N ASP A 85 18.93 -28.21 23.24
CA ASP A 85 20.01 -28.88 22.50
C ASP A 85 19.74 -30.37 22.27
N SER A 86 18.96 -31.01 23.16
CA SER A 86 18.52 -32.41 22.99
C SER A 86 17.68 -32.59 21.72
N PHE A 87 16.75 -31.66 21.46
CA PHE A 87 15.91 -31.70 20.26
C PHE A 87 16.61 -31.15 19.00
N PHE A 88 17.68 -30.37 19.15
CA PHE A 88 18.52 -29.97 18.01
C PHE A 88 19.41 -31.10 17.49
N ASN A 89 19.88 -31.99 18.37
CA ASN A 89 20.86 -33.03 18.02
C ASN A 89 20.25 -34.45 17.89
N SER A 90 18.96 -34.63 18.17
CA SER A 90 18.32 -35.95 18.11
C SER A 90 17.94 -36.34 16.67
N ALA A 91 18.10 -37.64 16.37
CA ALA A 91 17.55 -38.23 15.16
C ALA A 91 16.03 -38.48 15.33
N VAL A 92 15.28 -38.35 14.24
CA VAL A 92 13.81 -38.44 14.29
C VAL A 92 13.27 -39.46 13.31
N GLN A 93 12.30 -40.23 13.80
CA GLN A 93 11.60 -41.26 13.03
C GLN A 93 10.17 -41.35 13.57
N LYS A 94 9.19 -41.47 12.68
CA LYS A 94 7.79 -41.66 13.10
C LYS A 94 7.63 -43.09 13.63
N ALA A 95 6.82 -43.28 14.67
CA ALA A 95 6.54 -44.62 15.20
C ALA A 95 5.80 -45.55 14.20
N ALA A 96 5.27 -44.99 13.11
CA ALA A 96 4.64 -45.78 12.05
C ALA A 96 5.66 -46.74 11.39
N PRO A 97 5.30 -48.02 11.18
CA PRO A 97 6.16 -49.01 10.54
C PRO A 97 6.65 -48.53 9.16
N GLY A 98 7.93 -48.74 8.85
CA GLY A 98 8.52 -48.37 7.57
C GLY A 98 8.77 -46.88 7.37
N SER A 99 8.64 -46.05 8.41
CA SER A 99 8.92 -44.62 8.29
C SER A 99 10.42 -44.34 8.15
N GLN A 100 10.75 -43.33 7.33
CA GLN A 100 12.13 -42.89 7.14
C GLN A 100 12.68 -42.28 8.42
N ARG A 101 13.91 -42.66 8.76
CA ARG A 101 14.68 -42.06 9.85
C ARG A 101 15.54 -40.95 9.30
N TYR A 102 15.44 -39.78 9.91
CA TYR A 102 16.27 -38.62 9.60
C TYR A 102 17.36 -38.48 10.66
N SER A 103 18.60 -38.27 10.23
CA SER A 103 19.76 -38.13 11.13
C SER A 103 19.73 -36.83 11.94
N GLN A 104 19.21 -35.75 11.36
CA GLN A 104 19.16 -34.42 11.96
C GLN A 104 17.74 -33.85 11.91
N THR A 105 17.36 -33.10 12.94
CA THR A 105 16.08 -32.39 13.00
C THR A 105 16.18 -31.03 12.30
N GLY A 106 15.07 -30.57 11.72
CA GLY A 106 14.95 -29.19 11.23
C GLY A 106 14.75 -28.14 12.34
N ASN A 107 14.79 -28.53 13.61
CA ASN A 107 14.45 -27.65 14.74
C ASN A 107 15.40 -26.46 14.87
N TYR A 108 16.72 -26.69 14.73
CA TYR A 108 17.72 -25.64 14.86
C TYR A 108 17.54 -24.55 13.80
N GLU A 109 17.38 -24.92 12.54
CA GLU A 109 17.18 -23.97 11.43
C GLU A 109 15.91 -23.13 11.63
N LEU A 110 14.81 -23.75 12.07
CA LEU A 110 13.57 -23.03 12.36
C LEU A 110 13.72 -22.12 13.58
N ALA A 111 14.35 -22.56 14.67
CA ALA A 111 14.58 -21.74 15.85
C ALA A 111 15.41 -20.49 15.51
N VAL A 112 16.47 -20.65 14.71
CA VAL A 112 17.27 -19.52 14.21
C VAL A 112 16.42 -18.60 13.32
N ALA A 113 15.64 -19.15 12.38
CA ALA A 113 14.79 -18.34 11.52
C ALA A 113 13.73 -17.53 12.30
N LEU A 114 13.11 -18.14 13.33
CA LEU A 114 12.17 -17.47 14.23
C LEU A 114 12.85 -16.35 15.02
N SER A 115 14.04 -16.61 15.56
CA SER A 115 14.84 -15.61 16.28
C SER A 115 15.14 -14.40 15.40
N ARG A 116 15.68 -14.63 14.19
CA ARG A 116 16.02 -13.57 13.23
C ARG A 116 14.79 -12.77 12.79
N TRP A 117 13.63 -13.43 12.66
CA TRP A 117 12.38 -12.74 12.37
C TRP A 117 11.91 -11.88 13.54
N VAL A 118 11.85 -12.39 14.77
CA VAL A 118 11.39 -11.64 15.95
C VAL A 118 12.27 -10.43 16.24
N PHE A 119 13.60 -10.61 16.20
CA PHE A 119 14.58 -9.56 16.50
C PHE A 119 14.85 -8.59 15.35
N LYS A 120 13.94 -8.52 14.36
CA LYS A 120 13.99 -7.52 13.27
C LYS A 120 15.26 -7.61 12.40
N GLU A 121 15.84 -8.80 12.26
CA GLU A 121 16.96 -9.01 11.36
C GLU A 121 16.50 -9.40 9.95
N GLU A 122 15.37 -10.11 9.84
CA GLU A 122 14.82 -10.62 8.59
C GLU A 122 13.43 -10.03 8.28
N GLY A 123 13.10 -9.84 7.00
CA GLY A 123 11.79 -9.34 6.58
C GLY A 123 11.48 -7.91 7.02
N VAL A 124 12.48 -7.07 7.26
CA VAL A 124 12.30 -5.66 7.61
C VAL A 124 12.35 -4.80 6.38
N LEU A 125 11.31 -4.00 6.18
CA LEU A 125 11.18 -3.06 5.08
C LEU A 125 11.11 -1.63 5.64
N ARG A 126 11.61 -0.67 4.88
CA ARG A 126 11.43 0.76 5.15
C ARG A 126 11.05 1.52 3.89
N VAL A 127 10.26 2.57 4.09
CA VAL A 127 9.96 3.57 3.07
C VAL A 127 11.07 4.62 3.11
N GLY A 128 11.67 4.88 1.95
CA GLY A 128 12.60 5.99 1.74
C GLY A 128 11.88 7.24 1.23
N PRO A 129 12.60 8.15 0.56
CA PRO A 129 11.99 9.35 -0.02
C PRO A 129 10.90 9.02 -1.04
N VAL A 130 9.83 9.79 -0.99
CA VAL A 130 8.72 9.79 -1.96
C VAL A 130 8.81 11.06 -2.78
N SER A 131 8.51 10.97 -4.08
CA SER A 131 8.40 12.14 -4.96
C SER A 131 7.20 11.99 -5.90
N HIS A 132 6.57 13.11 -6.22
CA HIS A 132 5.53 13.17 -7.24
C HIS A 132 5.65 14.51 -7.99
N HIS A 133 5.40 14.52 -9.29
CA HIS A 133 5.45 15.71 -10.13
C HIS A 133 4.67 15.47 -11.42
N ARG A 134 4.41 16.53 -12.19
CA ARG A 134 3.87 16.36 -13.55
C ARG A 134 4.92 15.68 -14.42
N VAL A 135 4.49 14.92 -15.42
CA VAL A 135 5.42 14.34 -16.39
C VAL A 135 6.09 15.45 -17.19
N GLY A 136 7.43 15.46 -17.21
CA GLY A 136 8.25 16.51 -17.82
C GLY A 136 8.77 17.56 -16.83
N GLU A 137 8.24 17.61 -15.61
CA GLU A 137 8.73 18.46 -14.52
C GLU A 137 9.55 17.63 -13.52
N THR A 138 10.37 18.28 -12.70
CA THR A 138 11.19 17.63 -11.65
C THR A 138 10.73 17.98 -10.23
N ALA A 139 10.04 19.10 -10.05
CA ALA A 139 9.53 19.54 -8.76
C ALA A 139 8.03 19.26 -8.63
N PRO A 140 7.52 18.96 -7.42
CA PRO A 140 6.08 18.89 -7.19
C PRO A 140 5.44 20.27 -7.37
N PRO A 141 4.36 20.41 -8.18
CA PRO A 141 3.61 21.65 -8.24
C PRO A 141 2.83 21.87 -6.92
N ASN A 142 2.48 23.12 -6.62
CA ASN A 142 1.58 23.43 -5.50
C ASN A 142 0.19 22.80 -5.71
N ALA A 143 -0.26 22.80 -6.97
CA ALA A 143 -1.52 22.21 -7.40
C ALA A 143 -1.40 21.55 -8.80
N TYR A 144 -1.79 20.29 -8.89
CA TYR A 144 -2.22 19.60 -10.10
C TYR A 144 -3.57 20.11 -10.59
N THR A 145 -3.84 19.92 -11.87
CA THR A 145 -5.17 20.12 -12.48
C THR A 145 -5.84 18.77 -12.75
N VAL A 146 -7.17 18.77 -12.83
CA VAL A 146 -7.93 17.59 -13.29
C VAL A 146 -7.34 17.10 -14.61
N THR A 147 -7.31 15.78 -14.80
CA THR A 147 -6.77 15.15 -16.01
C THR A 147 -5.27 15.35 -16.29
N ASP A 148 -4.49 15.93 -15.35
CA ASP A 148 -3.04 16.00 -15.46
C ASP A 148 -2.39 14.62 -15.50
N LEU A 149 -1.27 14.51 -16.22
CA LEU A 149 -0.44 13.31 -16.25
C LEU A 149 0.66 13.43 -15.20
N VAL A 150 0.62 12.56 -14.20
CA VAL A 150 1.45 12.62 -12.99
C VAL A 150 2.35 11.40 -12.91
N GLU A 151 3.60 11.63 -12.51
CA GLU A 151 4.53 10.58 -12.13
C GLU A 151 4.66 10.53 -10.60
N TYR A 152 4.50 9.34 -10.04
CA TYR A 152 4.76 9.06 -8.64
C TYR A 152 5.97 8.14 -8.53
N SER A 153 6.86 8.40 -7.56
CA SER A 153 7.99 7.53 -7.26
C SER A 153 8.20 7.35 -5.75
N ILE A 154 8.52 6.12 -5.35
CA ILE A 154 8.83 5.75 -3.96
C ILE A 154 10.06 4.85 -3.91
N VAL A 155 10.93 5.11 -2.94
CA VAL A 155 12.06 4.23 -2.63
C VAL A 155 11.64 3.26 -1.54
N ILE A 156 11.84 1.96 -1.76
CA ILE A 156 11.61 0.93 -0.73
C ILE A 156 12.89 0.15 -0.55
N GLN A 157 13.30 -0.02 0.71
CA GLN A 157 14.54 -0.71 1.07
C GLN A 157 14.24 -1.84 2.04
N GLN A 158 14.98 -2.94 1.89
CA GLN A 158 14.95 -4.10 2.77
C GLN A 158 16.24 -4.14 3.58
N LEU A 159 16.13 -4.53 4.85
CA LEU A 159 17.29 -4.82 5.68
C LEU A 159 17.78 -6.24 5.34
N SER A 160 19.03 -6.34 4.91
CA SER A 160 19.70 -7.62 4.66
C SER A 160 21.10 -7.57 5.27
N ASN A 161 21.39 -8.47 6.21
CA ASN A 161 22.68 -8.56 6.91
C ASN A 161 23.15 -7.21 7.50
N GLY A 162 22.23 -6.47 8.12
CA GLY A 162 22.50 -5.14 8.71
C GLY A 162 22.65 -3.99 7.70
N LYS A 163 22.55 -4.25 6.40
CA LYS A 163 22.64 -3.23 5.34
C LYS A 163 21.29 -3.04 4.65
N TRP A 164 21.01 -1.80 4.26
CA TRP A 164 19.80 -1.46 3.53
C TRP A 164 20.02 -1.61 2.03
N VAL A 165 19.32 -2.56 1.42
CA VAL A 165 19.38 -2.85 -0.01
C VAL A 165 18.04 -2.50 -0.67
N PRO A 166 18.00 -2.19 -1.98
CA PRO A 166 16.74 -1.97 -2.69
C PRO A 166 15.83 -3.21 -2.59
N PHE A 167 14.56 -3.00 -2.24
CA PHE A 167 13.58 -4.09 -2.17
C PHE A 167 13.23 -4.60 -3.58
N ASP A 168 12.86 -5.87 -3.66
CA ASP A 168 12.46 -6.55 -4.90
C ASP A 168 11.06 -7.18 -4.76
N GLY A 169 10.04 -6.32 -4.73
CA GLY A 169 8.64 -6.70 -4.82
C GLY A 169 8.06 -6.39 -6.21
N ASP A 170 7.33 -7.35 -6.77
CA ASP A 170 6.63 -7.21 -8.07
C ASP A 170 5.20 -6.70 -7.92
N ASP A 171 4.62 -6.82 -6.73
CA ASP A 171 3.18 -6.69 -6.47
C ASP A 171 2.82 -5.48 -5.61
N ILE A 172 3.66 -4.45 -5.67
CA ILE A 172 3.46 -3.19 -4.95
C ILE A 172 2.43 -2.35 -5.71
N GLN A 173 1.39 -1.91 -4.99
CA GLN A 173 0.30 -1.13 -5.57
C GLN A 173 0.31 0.28 -5.02
N LEU A 174 0.00 1.23 -5.90
CA LEU A 174 -0.37 2.58 -5.56
C LEU A 174 -1.87 2.75 -5.69
N GLU A 175 -2.47 3.34 -4.67
CA GLU A 175 -3.86 3.78 -4.66
C GLU A 175 -3.91 5.30 -4.66
N PHE A 176 -4.71 5.87 -5.55
CA PHE A 176 -5.08 7.28 -5.53
C PHE A 176 -6.48 7.41 -4.94
N VAL A 177 -6.57 7.83 -3.69
CA VAL A 177 -7.77 7.66 -2.83
C VAL A 177 -8.31 9.01 -2.41
N ARG A 178 -9.64 9.16 -2.35
CA ARG A 178 -10.31 10.25 -1.61
C ARG A 178 -11.05 9.66 -0.41
N ILE A 179 -12.29 9.21 -0.64
CA ILE A 179 -13.04 8.36 0.28
C ILE A 179 -12.77 6.91 -0.14
N ASP A 180 -13.01 6.63 -1.42
CA ASP A 180 -12.72 5.35 -2.08
C ASP A 180 -11.54 5.48 -3.05
N PRO A 181 -10.86 4.37 -3.40
CA PRO A 181 -9.78 4.38 -4.39
C PRO A 181 -10.34 4.63 -5.80
N PHE A 182 -9.91 5.75 -6.42
CA PHE A 182 -10.27 6.08 -7.81
C PHE A 182 -9.37 5.37 -8.81
N VAL A 183 -8.08 5.28 -8.50
CA VAL A 183 -7.08 4.62 -9.34
C VAL A 183 -6.29 3.65 -8.48
N ARG A 184 -6.14 2.41 -8.94
CA ARG A 184 -5.25 1.42 -8.35
C ARG A 184 -4.35 0.86 -9.44
N THR A 185 -3.05 1.01 -9.30
CA THR A 185 -2.07 0.57 -10.30
C THR A 185 -0.86 -0.08 -9.64
N PHE A 186 -0.19 -0.97 -10.36
CA PHE A 186 1.07 -1.56 -9.91
C PHE A 186 2.23 -0.61 -10.18
N LEU A 187 3.12 -0.47 -9.21
CA LEU A 187 4.34 0.29 -9.37
C LEU A 187 5.39 -0.54 -10.13
N LYS A 188 6.07 0.09 -11.08
CA LYS A 188 7.13 -0.55 -11.86
C LYS A 188 8.49 -0.16 -11.30
N LYS A 189 9.39 -1.13 -11.17
CA LYS A 189 10.76 -0.88 -10.72
C LYS A 189 11.57 -0.20 -11.83
N LYS A 190 12.17 0.96 -11.54
CA LYS A 190 13.06 1.70 -12.43
C LYS A 190 14.19 2.34 -11.62
N GLY A 191 15.43 1.94 -11.87
CA GLY A 191 16.62 2.56 -11.24
C GLY A 191 16.64 2.54 -9.71
N GLY A 192 16.18 1.44 -9.08
CA GLY A 192 16.13 1.31 -7.62
C GLY A 192 14.96 2.04 -6.93
N LYS A 193 14.06 2.65 -7.71
CA LYS A 193 12.80 3.24 -7.26
C LYS A 193 11.62 2.50 -7.87
N TYR A 194 10.47 2.64 -7.25
CA TYR A 194 9.18 2.19 -7.76
C TYR A 194 8.44 3.39 -8.31
N SER A 195 8.15 3.40 -9.61
CA SER A 195 7.49 4.51 -10.28
C SER A 195 6.29 4.08 -11.11
N VAL A 196 5.33 4.98 -11.25
CA VAL A 196 4.19 4.83 -12.13
C VAL A 196 3.78 6.20 -12.67
N GLN A 197 3.36 6.21 -13.92
CA GLN A 197 2.76 7.38 -14.56
C GLN A 197 1.30 7.08 -14.83
N PHE A 198 0.42 7.97 -14.40
CA PHE A 198 -1.01 7.83 -14.62
C PHE A 198 -1.69 9.19 -14.72
N LYS A 199 -2.89 9.19 -15.28
CA LYS A 199 -3.71 10.39 -15.47
C LYS A 199 -4.63 10.57 -14.27
N LEU A 200 -4.71 11.79 -13.73
CA LEU A 200 -5.63 12.12 -12.65
C LEU A 200 -7.09 12.04 -13.11
N PRO A 201 -8.02 11.67 -12.22
CA PRO A 201 -9.45 11.62 -12.55
C PRO A 201 -10.01 13.01 -12.83
N ASP A 202 -11.15 13.06 -13.54
CA ASP A 202 -11.90 14.29 -13.83
C ASP A 202 -12.79 14.73 -12.65
N VAL A 203 -12.33 14.47 -11.42
CA VAL A 203 -13.04 14.81 -10.19
C VAL A 203 -12.06 15.55 -9.30
N TYR A 204 -12.42 16.78 -8.92
CA TYR A 204 -11.69 17.57 -7.94
C TYR A 204 -12.10 17.16 -6.50
N GLY A 205 -11.29 17.40 -5.45
CA GLY A 205 -11.55 16.79 -4.13
C GLY A 205 -10.45 16.89 -3.06
N VAL A 206 -10.03 15.83 -2.38
CA VAL A 206 -8.76 15.82 -1.61
C VAL A 206 -8.29 14.41 -1.79
N PHE A 207 -7.26 14.20 -2.60
CA PHE A 207 -6.77 12.86 -2.87
C PHE A 207 -5.61 12.53 -1.95
N GLN A 208 -5.20 11.28 -1.93
CA GLN A 208 -4.03 10.80 -1.22
C GLN A 208 -3.36 9.76 -2.11
N PHE A 209 -2.05 9.87 -2.28
CA PHE A 209 -1.26 8.75 -2.75
C PHE A 209 -1.03 7.82 -1.58
N LYS A 210 -1.62 6.64 -1.66
CA LYS A 210 -1.52 5.62 -0.62
C LYS A 210 -0.77 4.42 -1.18
N VAL A 211 0.30 4.05 -0.50
CA VAL A 211 1.03 2.79 -0.74
C VAL A 211 0.92 1.98 0.54
N ASP A 212 0.21 0.86 0.44
CA ASP A 212 -0.04 -0.07 1.54
C ASP A 212 0.48 -1.45 1.15
N TYR A 213 1.59 -1.85 1.75
CA TYR A 213 2.23 -3.14 1.48
C TYR A 213 2.15 -4.03 2.72
N ASN A 214 1.11 -4.86 2.75
CA ASN A 214 0.91 -5.88 3.77
C ASN A 214 1.15 -7.28 3.18
N ARG A 215 2.26 -7.91 3.56
CA ARG A 215 2.62 -9.28 3.13
C ARG A 215 3.12 -10.08 4.32
N LEU A 216 2.76 -11.36 4.33
CA LEU A 216 3.15 -12.31 5.37
C LEU A 216 4.68 -12.33 5.53
N GLY A 217 5.16 -12.21 6.77
CA GLY A 217 6.59 -12.24 7.10
C GLY A 217 7.33 -10.91 6.90
N TYR A 218 6.76 -9.95 6.17
CA TYR A 218 7.34 -8.62 5.99
C TYR A 218 6.74 -7.59 6.96
N THR A 219 7.50 -6.51 7.19
CA THR A 219 6.99 -5.33 7.89
C THR A 219 5.85 -4.70 7.09
N HIS A 220 4.76 -4.35 7.76
CA HIS A 220 3.65 -3.63 7.14
C HIS A 220 4.10 -2.22 6.82
N LEU A 221 4.16 -1.89 5.52
CA LEU A 221 4.50 -0.55 5.06
C LEU A 221 3.22 0.22 4.78
N TYR A 222 3.12 1.39 5.38
CA TYR A 222 2.05 2.34 5.12
C TYR A 222 2.66 3.72 4.87
N SER A 223 2.46 4.24 3.67
CA SER A 223 2.84 5.60 3.30
C SER A 223 1.65 6.30 2.67
N SER A 224 1.21 7.40 3.27
CA SER A 224 0.17 8.27 2.70
C SER A 224 0.74 9.67 2.50
N THR A 225 0.66 10.15 1.26
CA THR A 225 0.97 11.54 0.90
C THR A 225 -0.34 12.20 0.52
N GLN A 226 -0.82 13.12 1.34
CA GLN A 226 -2.11 13.76 1.12
C GLN A 226 -2.01 14.82 0.01
N VAL A 227 -3.11 14.99 -0.69
CA VAL A 227 -3.25 15.91 -1.80
C VAL A 227 -4.60 16.66 -1.62
N SER A 228 -4.66 17.63 -0.69
CA SER A 228 -5.82 18.55 -0.45
C SER A 228 -6.34 19.28 -1.68
N ILE A 229 -7.57 19.78 -1.83
CA ILE A 229 -7.95 20.62 -3.00
C ILE A 229 -8.83 21.75 -2.53
N GLY A 230 -8.50 22.94 -3.02
CA GLY A 230 -9.27 24.16 -2.85
C GLY A 230 -8.37 25.30 -2.43
N ASP A 231 -8.20 26.27 -3.31
CA ASP A 231 -8.03 27.65 -2.84
C ASP A 231 -9.36 28.01 -2.16
N SER A 232 -9.45 27.80 -0.85
CA SER A 232 -10.23 28.74 -0.08
C SER A 232 -9.33 29.97 0.11
N PRO A 233 -9.79 31.19 -0.22
CA PRO A 233 -9.04 32.41 0.12
C PRO A 233 -8.90 32.61 1.65
N PHE A 234 -9.31 31.64 2.46
CA PHE A 234 -9.23 31.65 3.92
C PHE A 234 -8.03 30.89 4.50
N SER A 235 -7.12 30.34 3.68
CA SER A 235 -5.95 29.60 4.17
C SER A 235 -4.60 30.31 3.94
N ALA A 236 -4.59 31.64 3.92
CA ALA A 236 -3.35 32.42 3.94
C ALA A 236 -3.18 33.13 5.30
N SER A 237 -2.89 32.37 6.36
CA SER A 237 -2.11 32.82 7.53
C SER A 237 -2.07 31.74 8.62
N MET A 238 -1.40 30.63 8.37
CA MET A 238 -0.82 29.87 9.48
C MET A 238 0.64 29.62 9.17
N SER A 239 1.49 30.50 9.70
CA SER A 239 2.89 30.17 10.00
C SER A 239 2.92 28.84 10.75
N PRO A 240 3.88 27.94 10.50
CA PRO A 240 3.93 26.67 11.19
C PRO A 240 4.14 26.94 12.67
N ALA A 241 3.07 26.84 13.45
CA ALA A 241 3.15 26.82 14.90
C ALA A 241 4.02 25.63 15.27
N ARG A 242 5.08 25.94 16.00
CA ARG A 242 6.09 25.03 16.54
C ARG A 242 5.38 23.98 17.42
N ALA A 243 4.86 22.93 16.79
CA ALA A 243 4.28 21.80 17.49
C ALA A 243 5.41 21.06 18.21
N LEU A 244 5.27 20.95 19.53
CA LEU A 244 6.10 20.12 20.38
C LEU A 244 6.21 18.72 19.78
N GLN A 245 7.40 18.41 19.27
CA GLN A 245 7.71 17.19 18.56
C GLN A 245 8.01 16.08 19.57
N TRP A 246 7.10 15.12 19.68
CA TRP A 246 7.38 13.84 20.32
C TRP A 246 8.33 13.02 19.42
N PRO A 247 9.39 12.39 19.95
CA PRO A 247 10.31 11.61 19.15
C PRO A 247 9.66 10.28 18.78
N GLY A 248 9.36 10.04 17.49
CA GLY A 248 8.99 8.69 17.05
C GLY A 248 8.38 8.51 15.66
N VAL A 249 7.71 9.52 15.08
CA VAL A 249 7.08 9.35 13.76
C VAL A 249 7.19 10.65 12.96
N ALA A 250 8.19 10.74 12.09
CA ALA A 250 8.27 11.81 11.10
C ALA A 250 7.47 11.39 9.85
N THR A 251 6.15 11.53 9.88
CA THR A 251 5.36 11.51 8.64
C THR A 251 5.33 12.93 8.08
N SER A 252 6.23 13.23 7.13
CA SER A 252 6.11 14.43 6.31
C SER A 252 4.91 14.27 5.38
N VAL A 253 3.76 14.81 5.78
CA VAL A 253 2.59 14.89 4.91
C VAL A 253 2.84 16.06 3.96
N LEU A 254 3.50 15.79 2.83
CA LEU A 254 3.48 16.73 1.71
C LEU A 254 2.05 16.81 1.22
N GLN A 255 1.41 17.97 1.39
CA GLN A 255 0.02 18.23 1.02
C GLN A 255 0.01 18.93 -0.35
N VAL A 256 -0.43 18.26 -1.42
CA VAL A 256 -0.54 18.85 -2.79
C VAL A 256 -2.00 18.99 -3.22
N SER A 257 -2.39 19.58 -4.36
CA SER A 257 -3.83 19.71 -4.71
C SER A 257 -4.24 19.45 -6.14
N VAL A 258 -5.34 18.74 -6.44
CA VAL A 258 -5.94 18.61 -7.80
C VAL A 258 -7.09 19.60 -8.05
N ARG A 259 -6.80 20.81 -8.51
CA ARG A 259 -7.82 21.85 -8.78
C ARG A 259 -8.56 21.65 -10.12
N PRO A 260 -9.78 22.19 -10.30
CA PRO A 260 -10.43 22.27 -11.61
C PRO A 260 -9.67 23.19 -12.58
N LEU A 261 -10.00 23.13 -13.87
CA LEU A 261 -9.41 24.01 -14.88
C LEU A 261 -9.72 25.49 -14.56
N GLN A 262 -8.73 26.37 -14.76
CA GLN A 262 -8.96 27.81 -14.70
C GLN A 262 -9.63 28.30 -15.98
N HIS A 263 -10.31 29.46 -15.90
CA HIS A 263 -10.98 30.09 -17.04
C HIS A 263 -10.05 30.35 -18.27
N THR A 264 -8.73 30.48 -18.04
CA THR A 264 -7.71 30.64 -19.08
C THR A 264 -7.27 29.32 -19.73
N GLN A 265 -7.57 28.18 -19.11
CA GLN A 265 -7.10 26.86 -19.51
C GLN A 265 -8.12 26.07 -20.35
N TYR A 266 -9.34 26.60 -20.51
CA TYR A 266 -10.31 26.01 -21.43
C TYR A 266 -9.86 26.16 -22.88
N GLU A 267 -10.20 25.16 -23.70
CA GLU A 267 -9.95 25.18 -25.14
C GLU A 267 -10.66 26.38 -25.78
N ARG A 268 -9.93 27.12 -26.62
CA ARG A 268 -10.45 28.29 -27.35
C ARG A 268 -10.43 27.99 -28.85
N PHE A 269 -11.36 28.62 -29.56
CA PHE A 269 -11.50 28.46 -31.02
C PHE A 269 -11.88 27.04 -31.44
N ILE A 270 -12.89 26.48 -30.79
CA ILE A 270 -13.37 25.13 -31.12
C ILE A 270 -14.00 25.12 -32.52
N PRO A 271 -13.65 24.15 -33.41
CA PRO A 271 -14.18 24.10 -34.77
C PRO A 271 -15.70 24.01 -34.85
N SER A 272 -16.32 23.32 -33.89
CA SER A 272 -17.78 23.21 -33.82
C SER A 272 -18.48 24.54 -33.55
N ALA A 273 -17.78 25.57 -33.06
CA ALA A 273 -18.36 26.86 -32.76
C ALA A 273 -18.10 27.93 -33.83
N TYR A 274 -17.50 27.57 -34.97
CA TYR A 274 -17.28 28.51 -36.07
C TYR A 274 -18.52 29.30 -36.51
N PRO A 275 -19.73 28.70 -36.60
CA PRO A 275 -20.94 29.46 -36.95
C PRO A 275 -21.27 30.60 -35.98
N TYR A 276 -20.93 30.47 -34.69
CA TYR A 276 -21.16 31.51 -33.69
C TYR A 276 -20.09 32.60 -33.76
N TYR A 277 -18.84 32.23 -34.05
CA TYR A 277 -17.78 33.20 -34.25
C TYR A 277 -18.06 34.06 -35.49
N THR A 278 -18.44 33.44 -36.61
CA THR A 278 -18.74 34.17 -37.85
C THR A 278 -19.98 35.03 -37.75
N SER A 279 -21.02 34.60 -37.02
CA SER A 279 -22.23 35.41 -36.84
C SER A 279 -21.97 36.70 -36.06
N ALA A 280 -21.17 36.64 -34.99
CA ALA A 280 -20.78 37.82 -34.23
C ALA A 280 -20.02 38.84 -35.09
N PHE A 281 -19.04 38.39 -35.89
CA PHE A 281 -18.32 39.26 -36.82
C PHE A 281 -19.22 39.80 -37.95
N SER A 282 -20.13 38.97 -38.47
CA SER A 282 -21.11 39.40 -39.48
C SER A 282 -22.03 40.51 -38.95
N MET A 283 -22.52 40.40 -37.72
CA MET A 283 -23.36 41.43 -37.08
C MET A 283 -22.59 42.74 -36.86
N MET A 284 -21.32 42.68 -36.44
CA MET A 284 -20.48 43.87 -36.30
C MET A 284 -20.24 44.57 -37.63
N LEU A 285 -19.96 43.80 -38.69
CA LEU A 285 -19.78 44.32 -40.05
C LEU A 285 -21.09 44.89 -40.62
N GLY A 286 -22.21 44.22 -40.38
CA GLY A 286 -23.54 44.68 -40.78
C GLY A 286 -23.91 46.00 -40.11
N LEU A 287 -23.68 46.13 -38.80
CA LEU A 287 -23.90 47.38 -38.07
C LEU A 287 -23.01 48.52 -38.61
N PHE A 288 -21.75 48.22 -38.94
CA PHE A 288 -20.82 49.19 -39.50
C PHE A 288 -21.29 49.70 -40.88
N ILE A 289 -21.67 48.80 -41.79
CA ILE A 289 -22.23 49.17 -43.11
C ILE A 289 -23.55 49.93 -42.95
N PHE A 290 -24.45 49.44 -42.09
CA PHE A 290 -25.72 50.08 -41.82
C PHE A 290 -25.52 51.52 -41.31
N SER A 291 -24.59 51.74 -40.38
CA SER A 291 -24.29 53.08 -39.86
C SER A 291 -23.83 54.04 -40.97
N ILE A 292 -22.95 53.59 -41.88
CA ILE A 292 -22.47 54.42 -42.99
C ILE A 292 -23.62 54.77 -43.95
N VAL A 293 -24.41 53.77 -44.35
CA VAL A 293 -25.52 53.93 -45.29
C VAL A 293 -26.61 54.80 -44.69
N PHE A 294 -26.95 54.58 -43.43
CA PHE A 294 -27.98 55.35 -42.73
C PHE A 294 -27.59 56.83 -42.57
N LEU A 295 -26.33 57.12 -42.23
CA LEU A 295 -25.84 58.50 -42.11
C LEU A 295 -25.73 59.23 -43.45
N HIS A 296 -25.44 58.52 -44.54
CA HIS A 296 -25.25 59.13 -45.88
C HIS A 296 -26.44 58.86 -46.81
N MET A 297 -27.59 58.41 -46.28
CA MET A 297 -28.77 58.15 -47.09
C MET A 297 -29.40 59.48 -47.51
N LYS A 298 -29.42 59.75 -48.82
CA LYS A 298 -30.15 60.88 -49.38
C LYS A 298 -31.58 60.45 -49.68
N GLU A 299 -32.57 61.13 -49.10
CA GLU A 299 -33.98 60.88 -49.43
C GLU A 299 -34.24 61.19 -50.90
N LYS A 300 -34.99 60.31 -51.55
CA LYS A 300 -35.45 60.52 -52.92
C LYS A 300 -36.72 61.36 -52.84
N GLU A 301 -36.68 62.60 -53.34
CA GLU A 301 -37.87 63.45 -53.41
C GLU A 301 -38.99 62.71 -54.17
N LYS A 302 -40.16 62.69 -53.55
CA LYS A 302 -41.37 62.08 -54.10
C LYS A 302 -41.84 62.99 -55.23
N SER A 303 -41.70 62.54 -56.48
CA SER A 303 -42.35 63.19 -57.62
C SER A 303 -43.84 62.90 -57.53
N ASP A 304 -44.64 63.91 -57.21
CA ASP A 304 -46.10 63.92 -57.29
C ASP A 304 -46.61 63.59 -58.70
#